data_AF-A0A6N7EEU2-F1
#
_entry.id   AF-A0A6N7EEU2-F1
#
_cell.length_a   1.000
_cell.length_b   1.000
_cell.length_c   1.000
_cell.angle_alpha   90.00
_cell.angle_beta   90.00
_cell.angle_gamma   90.00
#
_symmetry.space_group_name_H-M   'P 1'
#
loop_
_entity.id
_entity.type
_entity.pdbx_description
1 polymer ?
#
loop_
_entity_poly.entity_id
_entity_poly.type
_entity_poly.pdbx_seq_one_letter_code
_entity_poly.pdbx_strand_id
1 'polypeptide(L)'
;MPEPVAFMVMPFNRKPTGRGEAHVPSQVDFDLLWFRVYRPVLADLGYRPIRADADVGALIITEMIQRLVLGDLVVADVSLPNANVYYEVGVRHAASRVGCVLVAAEWAQPVFDIGQMRQVRYPLDDGALPSEAADRARAALAAGLGPLTEGISPVYTAVPGYPSTVDRAKFPAFADLADELMAFDADVRTAYLASAVERRDRALEVVERHGHKNTVRHADALLLLRVLRDLVGWRPVLDYIATLPRAVAEHPLVLEQQCLALAKSGDVAGAAARLVAVIERHGETSERLGLLGGRYKQLWREATDAAERRRYLDLAIDAYERGTQADLNDYYPASNLPLLYRARGADGDAALAADVQAVTMAACRRTLARGSGDEWVRSTMLSMAFQRGDVAAARELAAAVALEGAVAWRLGTTVQDLRDAVAGQEDDAVRAGLAAVLDELDDLLPQQVAGGGARR
;
A
#
# COMPACT_ATOMS: atom_id res chain seq x y z
N MET A 1 12.02 25.90 32.17
CA MET A 1 11.52 25.23 30.95
C MET A 1 11.31 26.30 29.89
N PRO A 2 11.52 26.03 28.59
CA PRO A 2 11.18 27.00 27.55
C PRO A 2 9.67 27.31 27.58
N GLU A 3 9.30 28.56 27.30
CA GLU A 3 7.89 28.98 27.26
C GLU A 3 7.19 28.35 26.05
N PRO A 4 5.96 27.81 26.21
CA PRO A 4 5.17 27.31 25.10
C PRO A 4 4.80 28.46 24.15
N VAL A 5 4.70 28.18 22.85
CA VAL A 5 4.40 29.16 21.81
C VAL A 5 2.90 29.24 21.56
N ALA A 6 2.36 30.46 21.62
CA ALA A 6 1.00 30.75 21.15
C ALA A 6 1.05 31.56 19.85
N PHE A 7 0.61 30.96 18.75
CA PHE A 7 0.52 31.62 17.45
C PHE A 7 -0.87 32.23 17.24
N MET A 8 -0.91 33.52 16.95
CA MET A 8 -2.13 34.28 16.71
C MET A 8 -2.41 34.39 15.22
N VAL A 9 -3.55 33.83 14.82
CA VAL A 9 -4.13 33.89 13.47
C VAL A 9 -5.18 34.99 13.48
N MET A 10 -4.96 36.08 12.73
CA MET A 10 -5.88 37.21 12.71
C MET A 10 -5.71 38.06 11.44
N PRO A 11 -6.71 38.86 11.05
CA PRO A 11 -6.53 39.92 10.07
C PRO A 11 -5.46 40.95 10.51
N PHE A 12 -4.90 41.68 9.55
CA PHE A 12 -3.97 42.79 9.79
C PHE A 12 -4.61 44.16 9.52
N ASN A 13 -4.04 45.21 10.10
CA ASN A 13 -4.46 46.60 9.90
C ASN A 13 -5.93 46.86 10.28
N ARG A 14 -6.42 48.04 9.92
CA ARG A 14 -7.85 48.35 10.02
C ARG A 14 -8.62 47.64 8.93
N LYS A 15 -9.72 46.99 9.31
CA LYS A 15 -10.63 46.33 8.37
C LYS A 15 -12.07 46.82 8.59
N PRO A 16 -12.81 47.17 7.53
CA PRO A 16 -14.22 47.50 7.66
C PRO A 16 -14.97 46.25 8.11
N THR A 17 -15.96 46.43 8.98
CA THR A 17 -16.86 45.33 9.36
C THR A 17 -17.90 45.05 8.29
N GLY A 18 -18.17 46.04 7.43
CA GLY A 18 -19.20 45.97 6.40
C GLY A 18 -20.62 45.97 6.96
N ARG A 19 -20.78 46.43 8.21
CA ARG A 19 -22.01 46.34 9.01
C ARG A 19 -22.44 47.72 9.49
N GLY A 20 -23.76 47.90 9.60
CA GLY A 20 -24.40 49.20 9.87
C GLY A 20 -25.18 49.26 11.18
N GLU A 21 -25.20 48.17 11.96
CA GLU A 21 -25.88 48.12 13.25
C GLU A 21 -25.17 48.98 14.31
N ALA A 22 -25.94 49.68 15.16
CA ALA A 22 -25.40 50.66 16.12
C ALA A 22 -24.42 50.10 17.16
N HIS A 23 -24.46 48.80 17.44
CA HIS A 23 -23.58 48.11 18.39
C HIS A 23 -22.38 47.42 17.71
N VAL A 24 -22.21 47.62 16.40
CA VAL A 24 -21.13 47.07 15.60
C VAL A 24 -20.24 48.22 15.15
N PRO A 25 -18.93 48.21 15.44
CA PRO A 25 -18.04 49.25 14.96
C PRO A 25 -17.98 49.20 13.43
N SER A 26 -17.85 50.35 12.76
CA SER A 26 -17.76 50.40 11.28
C SER A 26 -16.46 49.79 10.74
N GLN A 27 -15.41 49.79 11.57
CA GLN A 27 -14.10 49.20 11.30
C GLN A 27 -13.48 48.69 12.60
N VAL A 28 -12.63 47.68 12.49
CA VAL A 28 -11.85 47.11 13.60
C VAL A 28 -10.38 47.30 13.32
N ASP A 29 -9.64 47.81 14.30
CA ASP A 29 -8.18 47.93 14.25
C ASP A 29 -7.51 46.68 14.84
N PHE A 30 -7.10 45.76 13.96
CA PHE A 30 -6.52 44.48 14.38
C PHE A 30 -5.10 44.61 14.93
N ASP A 31 -4.38 45.68 14.61
CA ASP A 31 -3.08 45.95 15.22
C ASP A 31 -3.24 46.42 16.66
N LEU A 32 -4.23 47.26 16.94
CA LEU A 32 -4.57 47.62 18.33
C LEU A 32 -5.04 46.41 19.13
N LEU A 33 -5.88 45.54 18.55
CA LEU A 33 -6.28 44.28 19.22
C LEU A 33 -5.08 43.39 19.56
N TRP A 34 -4.13 43.23 18.64
CA TRP A 34 -2.90 42.47 18.90
C TRP A 34 -2.13 43.04 20.10
N PHE A 35 -1.80 44.34 20.07
CA PHE A 35 -0.92 44.94 21.07
C PHE A 35 -1.60 45.18 22.42
N ARG A 36 -2.90 45.51 22.44
CA ARG A 36 -3.63 45.86 23.66
C ARG A 36 -4.44 44.72 24.28
N VAL A 37 -4.67 43.63 23.54
CA VAL A 37 -5.55 42.53 23.98
C VAL A 37 -4.88 41.17 23.84
N TYR A 38 -4.64 40.67 22.63
CA TYR A 38 -4.20 39.28 22.44
C TYR A 38 -2.80 39.02 23.00
N ARG A 39 -1.83 39.86 22.66
CA ARG A 39 -0.45 39.71 23.12
C ARG A 39 -0.35 39.71 24.67
N PRO A 40 -0.94 40.67 25.40
CA PRO A 40 -0.89 40.63 26.86
C PRO A 40 -1.64 39.43 27.45
N VAL A 41 -2.83 39.08 26.94
CA VAL A 41 -3.58 37.91 27.45
C VAL A 41 -2.80 36.61 27.28
N LEU A 42 -2.20 36.38 26.12
CA LEU A 42 -1.40 35.18 25.85
C LEU A 42 -0.13 35.14 26.72
N ALA A 43 0.52 36.29 26.94
CA ALA A 43 1.68 36.38 27.82
C ALA A 43 1.31 36.11 29.29
N ASP A 44 0.19 36.66 29.77
CA ASP A 44 -0.31 36.43 31.14
C ASP A 44 -0.70 34.96 31.38
N LEU A 45 -1.10 34.24 30.32
CA LEU A 45 -1.36 32.80 30.33
C LEU A 45 -0.05 31.96 30.26
N GLY A 46 1.12 32.59 30.22
CA GLY A 46 2.42 31.91 30.24
C GLY A 46 2.92 31.45 28.87
N TYR A 47 2.32 31.92 27.77
CA TYR A 47 2.79 31.63 26.42
C TYR A 47 3.74 32.71 25.92
N ARG A 48 4.59 32.34 24.98
CA ARG A 48 5.29 33.26 24.08
C ARG A 48 4.38 33.60 22.89
N PRO A 49 3.78 34.81 22.84
CA PRO A 49 2.87 35.17 21.77
C PRO A 49 3.62 35.50 20.48
N ILE A 50 3.19 34.90 19.36
CA ILE A 50 3.73 35.14 18.01
C ILE A 50 2.56 35.51 17.10
N ARG A 51 2.73 36.54 16.28
CA ARG A 51 1.86 36.90 15.15
C ARG A 51 2.74 36.99 13.91
N ALA A 52 2.24 36.58 12.74
CA ALA A 52 2.99 36.78 11.50
C ALA A 52 3.15 38.29 11.19
N ASP A 53 4.23 38.68 10.53
CA ASP A 53 4.40 40.05 10.04
C ASP A 53 3.67 40.26 8.71
N ALA A 54 3.32 41.50 8.39
CA ALA A 54 2.45 41.84 7.26
C ALA A 54 3.13 41.81 5.86
N ASP A 55 4.47 41.75 5.79
CA ASP A 55 5.23 41.80 4.54
C ASP A 55 5.35 40.42 3.87
N VAL A 56 5.18 40.35 2.54
CA VAL A 56 4.82 39.13 1.80
C VAL A 56 6.04 38.52 1.06
N GLY A 57 6.29 37.21 1.24
CA GLY A 57 7.29 36.43 0.50
C GLY A 57 7.05 34.90 0.57
N ALA A 58 7.59 34.11 -0.37
CA ALA A 58 7.32 32.66 -0.49
C ALA A 58 7.84 31.83 0.71
N LEU A 59 8.92 32.26 1.37
CA LEU A 59 9.46 31.62 2.58
C LEU A 59 8.51 31.72 3.79
N ILE A 60 7.59 32.68 3.79
CA ILE A 60 6.69 32.98 4.91
C ILE A 60 5.53 31.98 4.98
N ILE A 61 5.07 31.41 3.85
CA ILE A 61 4.03 30.37 3.87
C ILE A 61 4.55 29.11 4.58
N THR A 62 5.80 28.72 4.31
CA THR A 62 6.43 27.56 4.98
C THR A 62 6.54 27.79 6.48
N GLU A 63 7.03 28.96 6.91
CA GLU A 63 7.12 29.30 8.33
C GLU A 63 5.75 29.39 9.01
N MET A 64 4.74 29.95 8.32
CA MET A 64 3.37 30.00 8.83
C MET A 64 2.81 28.59 9.02
N ILE A 65 2.97 27.68 8.05
CA ILE A 65 2.56 26.27 8.20
C ILE A 65 3.32 25.63 9.38
N GLN A 66 4.62 25.86 9.51
CA GLN A 66 5.40 25.36 10.64
C GLN A 66 4.84 25.85 11.97
N ARG A 67 4.48 27.14 12.09
CA ARG A 67 3.87 27.70 13.30
C ARG A 67 2.50 27.08 13.61
N LEU A 68 1.68 26.83 12.59
CA LEU A 68 0.38 26.15 12.76
C LEU A 68 0.54 24.69 13.21
N VAL A 69 1.53 23.98 12.69
CA VAL A 69 1.76 22.56 13.02
C VAL A 69 2.46 22.40 14.37
N LEU A 70 3.47 23.22 14.65
CA LEU A 70 4.39 23.05 15.79
C LEU A 70 4.05 23.93 17.00
N GLY A 71 3.20 24.95 16.84
CA GLY A 71 2.78 25.81 17.96
C GLY A 71 1.99 25.02 19.01
N ASP A 72 2.28 25.28 20.29
CA ASP A 72 1.58 24.67 21.42
C ASP A 72 0.10 25.10 21.46
N LEU A 73 -0.15 26.39 21.14
CA LEU A 73 -1.48 26.96 21.04
C LEU A 73 -1.60 27.78 19.75
N VAL A 74 -2.73 27.64 19.05
CA VAL A 74 -3.15 28.56 18.00
C VAL A 74 -4.46 29.22 18.44
N VAL A 75 -4.48 30.55 18.42
CA VAL A 75 -5.69 31.34 18.65
C VAL A 75 -6.06 32.04 17.36
N ALA A 76 -7.29 31.85 16.88
CA ALA A 76 -7.74 32.41 15.61
C ALA A 76 -8.91 33.37 15.81
N ASP A 77 -8.73 34.64 15.45
CA ASP A 77 -9.83 35.62 15.45
C ASP A 77 -10.65 35.48 14.17
N VAL A 78 -11.88 35.01 14.34
CA VAL A 78 -12.89 34.83 13.28
C VAL A 78 -13.97 35.90 13.35
N SER A 79 -13.67 37.07 13.91
CA SER A 79 -14.64 38.18 14.04
C SER A 79 -15.10 38.71 12.68
N LEU A 80 -14.24 38.61 11.65
CA LEU A 80 -14.53 38.97 10.27
C LEU A 80 -14.32 37.78 9.32
N PRO A 81 -15.03 37.74 8.18
CA PRO A 81 -14.88 36.68 7.18
C PRO A 81 -13.59 36.82 6.38
N ASN A 82 -12.48 36.36 6.96
CA ASN A 82 -11.16 36.39 6.34
C ASN A 82 -10.75 35.00 5.84
N ALA A 83 -10.57 34.87 4.51
CA ALA A 83 -10.23 33.60 3.88
C ALA A 83 -8.88 33.03 4.33
N ASN A 84 -7.88 33.86 4.63
CA ASN A 84 -6.58 33.41 5.12
C ASN A 84 -6.71 32.80 6.52
N VAL A 85 -7.44 33.47 7.41
CA VAL A 85 -7.73 32.96 8.75
C VAL A 85 -8.42 31.59 8.66
N TYR A 86 -9.41 31.44 7.77
CA TYR A 86 -10.12 30.17 7.60
C TYR A 86 -9.22 29.05 7.07
N TYR A 87 -8.33 29.36 6.12
CA TYR A 87 -7.32 28.43 5.64
C TYR A 87 -6.40 27.96 6.77
N GLU A 88 -5.87 28.89 7.56
CA GLU A 88 -4.96 28.62 8.68
C GLU A 88 -5.63 27.78 9.79
N VAL A 89 -6.88 28.09 10.13
CA VAL A 89 -7.72 27.29 11.04
C VAL A 89 -7.89 25.87 10.51
N GLY A 90 -8.20 25.70 9.22
CA GLY A 90 -8.34 24.39 8.59
C GLY A 90 -7.05 23.56 8.68
N VAL A 91 -5.90 24.17 8.38
CA VAL A 91 -4.59 23.53 8.52
C VAL A 91 -4.32 23.12 9.96
N ARG A 92 -4.57 24.01 10.95
CA ARG A 92 -4.38 23.69 12.37
C ARG A 92 -5.28 22.55 12.84
N HIS A 93 -6.56 22.57 12.46
CA HIS A 93 -7.52 21.52 12.84
C HIS A 93 -7.13 20.14 12.31
N ALA A 94 -6.47 20.06 11.16
CA ALA A 94 -5.95 18.81 10.60
C ALA A 94 -4.59 18.41 11.19
N ALA A 95 -3.73 19.38 11.52
CA ALA A 95 -2.38 19.12 11.99
C ALA A 95 -2.29 18.75 13.48
N SER A 96 -3.18 19.30 14.31
CA SER A 96 -3.14 19.10 15.77
C SER A 96 -4.48 18.69 16.33
N ARG A 97 -4.44 17.68 17.21
CA ARG A 97 -5.62 17.17 17.92
C ARG A 97 -6.21 18.19 18.89
N VAL A 98 -5.38 19.01 19.53
CA VAL A 98 -5.77 20.02 20.53
C VAL A 98 -5.02 21.33 20.31
N GLY A 99 -5.32 22.37 21.09
CA GLY A 99 -4.60 23.64 21.05
C GLY A 99 -4.99 24.51 19.85
N CYS A 100 -6.25 24.48 19.42
CA CYS A 100 -6.82 25.41 18.46
C CYS A 100 -8.05 26.07 19.07
N VAL A 101 -7.98 27.38 19.33
CA VAL A 101 -9.07 28.12 19.97
C VAL A 101 -9.55 29.23 19.05
N LEU A 102 -10.82 29.19 18.70
CA LEU A 102 -11.45 30.25 17.93
C LEU A 102 -11.92 31.36 18.87
N VAL A 103 -11.68 32.61 18.50
CA VAL A 103 -12.17 33.79 19.23
C VAL A 103 -12.95 34.68 18.28
N ALA A 104 -13.98 35.34 18.80
CA ALA A 104 -14.79 36.23 17.98
C ALA A 104 -15.41 37.32 18.85
N ALA A 105 -15.52 38.53 18.29
CA ALA A 105 -16.31 39.59 18.90
C ALA A 105 -17.76 39.10 19.13
N GLU A 106 -18.42 39.61 20.16
CA GLU A 106 -19.81 39.24 20.49
C GLU A 106 -20.79 39.49 19.35
N TRP A 107 -20.60 40.57 18.60
CA TRP A 107 -21.42 40.87 17.43
C TRP A 107 -21.06 40.04 16.20
N ALA A 108 -19.92 39.35 16.18
CA ALA A 108 -19.44 38.67 14.99
C ALA A 108 -20.38 37.54 14.55
N GLN A 109 -20.60 37.46 13.24
CA GLN A 109 -21.37 36.41 12.58
C GLN A 109 -20.46 35.62 11.62
N PRO A 110 -19.70 34.63 12.14
CA PRO A 110 -18.90 33.75 11.28
C PRO A 110 -19.76 32.99 10.27
N VAL A 111 -19.14 32.52 9.19
CA VAL A 111 -19.81 31.67 8.17
C VAL A 111 -20.35 30.38 8.80
N PHE A 112 -21.41 29.81 8.21
CA PHE A 112 -22.24 28.74 8.78
C PHE A 112 -21.46 27.67 9.57
N ASP A 113 -20.51 26.97 8.94
CA ASP A 113 -19.77 25.87 9.58
C ASP A 113 -18.88 26.35 10.74
N ILE A 114 -18.19 27.49 10.58
CA ILE A 114 -17.36 28.09 11.63
C ILE A 114 -18.23 28.58 12.80
N GLY A 115 -19.42 29.11 12.50
CA GLY A 115 -20.39 29.59 13.48
C GLY A 115 -20.91 28.48 14.42
N GLN A 116 -20.88 27.22 13.98
CA GLN A 116 -21.25 26.07 14.80
C GLN A 116 -20.12 25.61 15.74
N MET A 117 -18.88 26.03 15.49
CA MET A 117 -17.74 25.69 16.32
C MET A 117 -17.71 26.52 17.60
N ARG A 118 -17.22 25.91 18.68
CA ARG A 118 -17.09 26.60 19.97
C ARG A 118 -16.05 27.72 19.85
N GLN A 119 -16.41 28.90 20.32
CA GLN A 119 -15.61 30.12 20.25
C GLN A 119 -15.59 30.80 21.61
N VAL A 120 -14.48 31.46 21.97
CA VAL A 120 -14.49 32.45 23.05
C VAL A 120 -15.03 33.75 22.49
N ARG A 121 -16.12 34.25 23.10
CA ARG A 121 -16.69 35.55 22.75
C ARG A 121 -16.12 36.65 23.64
N TYR A 122 -15.84 37.81 23.06
CA TYR A 122 -15.35 38.97 23.79
C TYR A 122 -16.06 40.26 23.35
N PRO A 123 -16.27 41.22 24.26
CA PRO A 123 -16.89 42.50 23.92
C PRO A 123 -15.96 43.35 23.04
N LEU A 124 -16.52 43.92 21.98
CA LEU A 124 -15.82 44.84 21.07
C LEU A 124 -16.81 45.86 20.50
N ASP A 125 -17.29 46.74 21.38
CA ASP A 125 -18.27 47.80 21.09
C ASP A 125 -17.65 49.00 20.36
N ASP A 126 -16.35 49.25 20.56
CA ASP A 126 -15.59 50.29 19.86
C ASP A 126 -14.33 49.71 19.19
N GLY A 127 -14.29 49.79 17.85
CA GLY A 127 -13.16 49.31 17.05
C GLY A 127 -11.89 50.15 17.14
N ALA A 128 -11.95 51.34 17.75
CA ALA A 128 -10.77 52.15 18.12
C ALA A 128 -10.14 51.70 19.45
N LEU A 129 -10.83 50.81 20.18
CA LEU A 129 -10.32 50.07 21.33
C LEU A 129 -9.71 50.96 22.45
N PRO A 130 -10.51 51.83 23.08
CA PRO A 130 -10.08 52.59 24.26
C PRO A 130 -9.70 51.66 25.42
N SER A 131 -8.94 52.18 26.41
CA SER A 131 -8.37 51.36 27.49
C SER A 131 -9.43 50.50 28.21
N GLU A 132 -10.58 51.08 28.55
CA GLU A 132 -11.65 50.34 29.24
C GLU A 132 -12.21 49.18 28.39
N ALA A 133 -12.41 49.39 27.08
CA ALA A 133 -12.85 48.34 26.17
C ALA A 133 -11.81 47.23 26.03
N ALA A 134 -10.52 47.60 25.96
CA ALA A 134 -9.43 46.63 25.94
C ALA A 134 -9.38 45.80 27.24
N ASP A 135 -9.58 46.42 28.40
CA ASP A 135 -9.58 45.74 29.70
C ASP A 135 -10.71 44.70 29.78
N ARG A 136 -11.92 45.06 29.33
CA ARG A 136 -13.06 44.13 29.26
C ARG A 136 -12.80 42.96 28.31
N ALA A 137 -12.24 43.23 27.12
CA ALA A 137 -11.90 42.19 26.16
C ALA A 137 -10.83 41.23 26.72
N ARG A 138 -9.80 41.77 27.41
CA ARG A 138 -8.76 40.94 28.06
C ARG A 138 -9.34 40.04 29.14
N ALA A 139 -10.21 40.57 30.00
CA ALA A 139 -10.84 39.78 31.05
C ALA A 139 -11.68 38.62 30.48
N ALA A 140 -12.49 38.88 29.45
CA ALA A 140 -13.29 37.85 28.78
C ALA A 140 -12.43 36.76 28.13
N LEU A 141 -11.38 37.15 27.40
CA LEU A 141 -10.49 36.22 26.72
C LEU A 141 -9.65 35.39 27.72
N ALA A 142 -9.10 36.01 28.77
CA ALA A 142 -8.33 35.30 29.78
C ALA A 142 -9.17 34.22 30.50
N ALA A 143 -10.44 34.53 30.80
CA ALA A 143 -11.36 33.57 31.40
C ALA A 143 -11.78 32.44 30.43
N GLY A 144 -11.94 32.76 29.14
CA GLY A 144 -12.50 31.85 28.15
C GLY A 144 -11.49 30.95 27.43
N LEU A 145 -10.23 31.38 27.28
CA LEU A 145 -9.21 30.65 26.51
C LEU A 145 -8.80 29.35 27.21
N GLY A 146 -8.51 29.41 28.52
CA GLY A 146 -8.00 28.27 29.30
C GLY A 146 -8.83 26.98 29.15
N PRO A 147 -10.16 27.01 29.34
CA PRO A 147 -11.01 25.82 29.19
C PRO A 147 -11.06 25.22 27.79
N LEU A 148 -10.56 25.92 26.76
CA LEU A 148 -10.62 25.50 25.36
C LEU A 148 -9.29 25.05 24.78
N THR A 149 -8.17 25.25 25.47
CA THR A 149 -6.86 24.81 24.97
C THR A 149 -6.78 23.31 24.75
N GLU A 150 -7.46 22.52 25.60
CA GLU A 150 -7.58 21.07 25.51
C GLU A 150 -8.77 20.59 24.65
N GLY A 151 -9.48 21.53 23.99
CA GLY A 151 -10.57 21.20 23.09
C GLY A 151 -10.08 20.39 21.89
N ILE A 152 -10.78 19.28 21.59
CA ILE A 152 -10.42 18.42 20.47
C ILE A 152 -10.85 19.09 19.15
N SER A 153 -9.89 19.27 18.24
CA SER A 153 -10.11 19.80 16.89
C SER A 153 -11.20 19.01 16.14
N PRO A 154 -12.05 19.67 15.32
CA PRO A 154 -13.18 19.04 14.65
C PRO A 154 -12.84 17.80 13.82
N VAL A 155 -11.70 17.79 13.12
CA VAL A 155 -11.25 16.66 12.28
C VAL A 155 -11.08 15.39 13.11
N TYR A 156 -10.49 15.50 14.29
CA TYR A 156 -10.23 14.35 15.18
C TYR A 156 -11.47 13.90 15.95
N THR A 157 -12.43 14.80 16.16
CA THR A 157 -13.75 14.46 16.71
C THR A 157 -14.59 13.74 15.67
N ALA A 158 -14.61 14.24 14.43
CA ALA A 158 -15.40 13.69 13.33
C ALA A 158 -14.83 12.38 12.77
N VAL A 159 -13.51 12.19 12.82
CA VAL A 159 -12.82 11.01 12.28
C VAL A 159 -11.94 10.35 13.35
N PRO A 160 -12.51 9.50 14.22
CA PRO A 160 -11.72 8.73 15.19
C PRO A 160 -10.62 7.91 14.51
N GLY A 161 -9.40 7.96 15.05
CA GLY A 161 -8.22 7.31 14.48
C GLY A 161 -7.47 8.13 13.42
N TYR A 162 -7.95 9.32 13.06
CA TYR A 162 -7.19 10.22 12.18
C TYR A 162 -5.84 10.62 12.81
N PRO A 163 -4.74 10.66 12.04
CA PRO A 163 -4.66 10.37 10.60
C PRO A 163 -4.34 8.90 10.23
N SER A 164 -3.92 8.06 11.17
CA SER A 164 -3.20 6.81 10.86
C SER A 164 -4.01 5.52 11.00
N THR A 165 -5.08 5.49 11.79
CA THR A 165 -5.83 4.27 12.12
C THR A 165 -7.33 4.39 11.79
N VAL A 166 -7.65 5.19 10.78
CA VAL A 166 -9.03 5.44 10.33
C VAL A 166 -9.64 4.16 9.77
N ASP A 167 -10.70 3.68 10.40
CA ASP A 167 -11.52 2.58 9.91
C ASP A 167 -12.67 3.12 9.05
N ARG A 168 -12.45 3.18 7.75
CA ARG A 168 -13.40 3.76 6.77
C ARG A 168 -14.78 3.11 6.80
N ALA A 169 -14.86 1.82 7.14
CA ALA A 169 -16.11 1.07 7.16
C ALA A 169 -17.07 1.55 8.27
N LYS A 170 -16.56 2.25 9.29
CA LYS A 170 -17.37 2.76 10.41
C LYS A 170 -18.03 4.11 10.13
N PHE A 171 -17.75 4.73 8.98
CA PHE A 171 -18.26 6.05 8.66
C PHE A 171 -19.45 5.95 7.69
N PRO A 172 -20.62 6.52 8.04
CA PRO A 172 -21.80 6.50 7.18
C PRO A 172 -21.56 7.09 5.78
N ALA A 173 -20.68 8.10 5.68
CA ALA A 173 -20.30 8.72 4.41
C ALA A 173 -19.60 7.75 3.43
N PHE A 174 -19.17 6.58 3.90
CA PHE A 174 -18.52 5.54 3.09
C PHE A 174 -19.24 4.19 3.18
N ALA A 175 -20.48 4.14 3.68
CA ALA A 175 -21.23 2.89 3.80
C ALA A 175 -21.40 2.19 2.43
N ASP A 176 -21.87 2.93 1.41
CA ASP A 176 -22.02 2.41 0.04
C ASP A 176 -20.69 1.87 -0.52
N LEU A 177 -19.57 2.54 -0.22
CA LEU A 177 -18.24 2.12 -0.65
C LEU A 177 -17.80 0.81 0.02
N ALA A 178 -18.15 0.64 1.30
CA ALA A 178 -17.87 -0.57 2.04
C ALA A 178 -18.70 -1.74 1.50
N ASP A 179 -19.98 -1.51 1.22
CA ASP A 179 -20.88 -2.49 0.62
C ASP A 179 -20.40 -2.91 -0.78
N GLU A 180 -19.96 -1.96 -1.61
CA GLU A 180 -19.36 -2.26 -2.93
C GLU A 180 -18.10 -3.14 -2.81
N LEU A 181 -17.21 -2.85 -1.86
CA LEU A 181 -16.01 -3.66 -1.64
C LEU A 181 -16.35 -5.06 -1.13
N MET A 182 -17.31 -5.16 -0.21
CA MET A 182 -17.79 -6.45 0.30
C MET A 182 -18.43 -7.29 -0.81
N ALA A 183 -19.21 -6.68 -1.69
CA ALA A 183 -19.80 -7.34 -2.85
C ALA A 183 -18.73 -7.83 -3.83
N PHE A 184 -17.71 -7.01 -4.10
CA PHE A 184 -16.58 -7.39 -4.94
C PHE A 184 -15.79 -8.58 -4.36
N ASP A 185 -15.47 -8.56 -3.06
CA ASP A 185 -14.79 -9.67 -2.39
C ASP A 185 -15.63 -10.95 -2.40
N ALA A 186 -16.95 -10.83 -2.22
CA ALA A 186 -17.87 -11.97 -2.29
C ALA A 186 -17.94 -12.57 -3.69
N ASP A 187 -17.98 -11.75 -4.74
CA ASP A 187 -17.96 -12.17 -6.13
C ASP A 187 -16.66 -12.93 -6.47
N VAL A 188 -15.51 -12.37 -6.07
CA VAL A 188 -14.20 -13.01 -6.25
C VAL A 188 -14.15 -14.38 -5.55
N ARG A 189 -14.57 -14.45 -4.29
CA ARG A 189 -14.61 -15.72 -3.54
C ARG A 189 -15.54 -16.75 -4.19
N THR A 190 -16.70 -16.30 -4.66
CA THR A 190 -17.67 -17.16 -5.35
C THR A 190 -17.06 -17.75 -6.62
N ALA A 191 -16.30 -16.98 -7.39
CA ALA A 191 -15.60 -17.48 -8.57
C ALA A 191 -14.59 -18.60 -8.22
N TYR A 192 -13.82 -18.47 -7.13
CA TYR A 192 -12.89 -19.53 -6.68
C TYR A 192 -13.59 -20.78 -6.14
N LEU A 193 -14.73 -20.62 -5.45
CA LEU A 193 -15.51 -21.71 -4.86
C LEU A 193 -16.40 -22.45 -5.88
N ALA A 194 -16.58 -21.90 -7.07
CA ALA A 194 -17.37 -22.51 -8.13
C ALA A 194 -16.81 -23.87 -8.58
N SER A 195 -17.65 -24.67 -9.24
CA SER A 195 -17.23 -25.94 -9.83
C SER A 195 -16.22 -25.72 -10.96
N ALA A 196 -15.40 -26.74 -11.28
CA ALA A 196 -14.37 -26.63 -12.33
C ALA A 196 -14.92 -26.20 -13.70
N VAL A 197 -16.17 -26.57 -14.01
CA VAL A 197 -16.84 -26.23 -15.27
C VAL A 197 -17.30 -24.77 -15.31
N GLU A 198 -17.66 -24.19 -14.16
CA GLU A 198 -18.23 -22.84 -14.07
C GLU A 198 -17.22 -21.74 -13.72
N ARG A 199 -16.06 -22.12 -13.12
CA ARG A 199 -15.05 -21.16 -12.63
C ARG A 199 -14.66 -20.10 -13.66
N ARG A 200 -14.49 -20.53 -14.92
CA ARG A 200 -14.11 -19.63 -16.02
C ARG A 200 -15.16 -18.55 -16.25
N ASP A 201 -16.41 -18.96 -16.41
CA ASP A 201 -17.52 -18.05 -16.72
C ASP A 201 -17.77 -17.10 -15.56
N ARG A 202 -17.76 -17.61 -14.31
CA ARG A 202 -17.87 -16.78 -13.11
C ARG A 202 -16.76 -15.74 -13.01
N ALA A 203 -15.52 -16.12 -13.30
CA ALA A 203 -14.40 -15.18 -13.28
C ALA A 203 -14.56 -14.06 -14.31
N LEU A 204 -15.09 -14.38 -15.50
CA LEU A 204 -15.39 -13.37 -16.53
C LEU A 204 -16.53 -12.44 -16.10
N GLU A 205 -17.58 -12.96 -15.45
CA GLU A 205 -18.66 -12.14 -14.88
C GLU A 205 -18.14 -11.13 -13.83
N VAL A 206 -17.18 -11.54 -12.98
CA VAL A 206 -16.55 -10.61 -12.01
C VAL A 206 -15.83 -9.48 -12.74
N VAL A 207 -15.07 -9.79 -13.79
CA VAL A 207 -14.34 -8.78 -14.58
C VAL A 207 -15.29 -7.87 -15.34
N GLU A 208 -16.37 -8.39 -15.90
CA GLU A 208 -17.39 -7.57 -16.58
C GLU A 208 -18.04 -6.58 -15.61
N ARG A 209 -18.41 -7.04 -14.41
CA ARG A 209 -19.08 -6.22 -13.39
C ARG A 209 -18.16 -5.17 -12.77
N HIS A 210 -16.88 -5.51 -12.54
CA HIS A 210 -15.98 -4.69 -11.71
C HIS A 210 -14.79 -4.09 -12.45
N GLY A 211 -14.41 -4.67 -13.59
CA GLY A 211 -13.14 -4.39 -14.27
C GLY A 211 -13.12 -3.16 -15.18
N HIS A 212 -14.27 -2.72 -15.69
CA HIS A 212 -14.37 -1.64 -16.68
C HIS A 212 -14.90 -0.33 -16.09
N LYS A 213 -14.35 0.10 -14.96
CA LYS A 213 -14.68 1.39 -14.33
C LYS A 213 -13.68 2.47 -14.76
N ASN A 214 -14.16 3.72 -14.95
CA ASN A 214 -13.31 4.87 -15.31
C ASN A 214 -12.19 5.14 -14.30
N THR A 215 -12.36 4.70 -13.06
CA THR A 215 -11.35 4.76 -12.00
C THR A 215 -11.30 3.40 -11.31
N VAL A 216 -10.22 2.63 -11.52
CA VAL A 216 -10.00 1.34 -10.86
C VAL A 216 -8.95 1.54 -9.78
N ARG A 217 -9.19 1.02 -8.57
CA ARG A 217 -8.18 1.06 -7.50
C ARG A 217 -7.09 0.03 -7.82
N HIS A 218 -5.84 0.36 -7.50
CA HIS A 218 -4.71 -0.54 -7.75
C HIS A 218 -4.92 -1.94 -7.14
N ALA A 219 -5.49 -2.02 -5.92
CA ALA A 219 -5.78 -3.28 -5.25
C ALA A 219 -6.83 -4.12 -6.02
N ASP A 220 -7.91 -3.50 -6.47
CA ASP A 220 -8.99 -4.16 -7.21
C ASP A 220 -8.47 -4.71 -8.55
N ALA A 221 -7.65 -3.92 -9.26
CA ALA A 221 -7.01 -4.36 -10.51
C ALA A 221 -6.10 -5.57 -10.28
N LEU A 222 -5.27 -5.57 -9.23
CA LEU A 222 -4.42 -6.71 -8.91
C LEU A 222 -5.22 -7.97 -8.54
N LEU A 223 -6.34 -7.80 -7.84
CA LEU A 223 -7.23 -8.93 -7.52
C LEU A 223 -7.88 -9.50 -8.78
N LEU A 224 -8.35 -8.66 -9.70
CA LEU A 224 -8.89 -9.09 -11.00
C LEU A 224 -7.85 -9.77 -11.88
N LEU A 225 -6.60 -9.27 -11.91
CA LEU A 225 -5.50 -9.92 -12.60
C LEU A 225 -5.24 -11.33 -12.04
N ARG A 226 -5.29 -11.48 -10.71
CA ARG A 226 -5.16 -12.78 -10.05
C ARG A 226 -6.32 -13.72 -10.42
N VAL A 227 -7.56 -13.23 -10.40
CA VAL A 227 -8.75 -14.00 -10.81
C VAL A 227 -8.63 -14.50 -12.25
N LEU A 228 -8.31 -13.60 -13.18
CA LEU A 228 -8.11 -13.93 -14.59
C LEU A 228 -7.00 -14.97 -14.77
N ARG A 229 -5.86 -14.77 -14.10
CA ARG A 229 -4.72 -15.68 -14.15
C ARG A 229 -5.07 -17.08 -13.66
N ASP A 230 -5.72 -17.18 -12.51
CA ASP A 230 -5.95 -18.45 -11.83
C ASP A 230 -7.13 -19.23 -12.44
N LEU A 231 -8.16 -18.54 -12.96
CA LEU A 231 -9.43 -19.15 -13.36
C LEU A 231 -9.73 -19.08 -14.87
N VAL A 232 -9.03 -18.24 -15.64
CA VAL A 232 -9.34 -18.01 -17.06
C VAL A 232 -8.13 -18.29 -17.97
N GLY A 233 -6.96 -17.72 -17.65
CA GLY A 233 -5.72 -17.93 -18.37
C GLY A 233 -4.96 -16.64 -18.69
N TRP A 234 -3.78 -16.80 -19.29
CA TRP A 234 -2.79 -15.73 -19.44
C TRP A 234 -3.14 -14.66 -20.48
N ARG A 235 -3.82 -15.04 -21.57
CA ARG A 235 -4.20 -14.08 -22.60
C ARG A 235 -5.21 -13.03 -22.08
N PRO A 236 -6.30 -13.42 -21.39
CA PRO A 236 -7.19 -12.49 -20.72
C PRO A 236 -6.51 -11.54 -19.72
N VAL A 237 -5.45 -11.97 -19.03
CA VAL A 237 -4.65 -11.08 -18.17
C VAL A 237 -4.05 -9.94 -18.98
N LEU A 238 -3.41 -10.25 -20.12
CA LEU A 238 -2.82 -9.24 -21.00
C LEU A 238 -3.88 -8.31 -21.61
N ASP A 239 -5.01 -8.87 -22.04
CA ASP A 239 -6.11 -8.10 -22.62
C ASP A 239 -6.70 -7.15 -21.57
N TYR A 240 -6.86 -7.59 -20.32
CA TYR A 240 -7.34 -6.74 -19.23
C TYR A 240 -6.34 -5.61 -18.91
N ILE A 241 -5.03 -5.90 -18.82
CA ILE A 241 -4.00 -4.88 -18.60
C ILE A 241 -4.05 -3.80 -19.68
N ALA A 242 -4.32 -4.17 -20.94
CA ALA A 242 -4.44 -3.22 -22.05
C ALA A 242 -5.62 -2.25 -21.89
N THR A 243 -6.63 -2.59 -21.08
CA THR A 243 -7.77 -1.71 -20.78
C THR A 243 -7.54 -0.78 -19.58
N LEU A 244 -6.50 -1.03 -18.77
CA LEU A 244 -6.27 -0.28 -17.54
C LEU A 244 -5.78 1.15 -17.83
N PRO A 245 -6.16 2.14 -16.99
CA PRO A 245 -5.55 3.46 -17.04
C PRO A 245 -4.03 3.38 -16.92
N ARG A 246 -3.31 4.24 -17.66
CA ARG A 246 -1.84 4.23 -17.73
C ARG A 246 -1.16 4.19 -16.35
N ALA A 247 -1.66 4.96 -15.39
CA ALA A 247 -1.11 5.00 -14.03
C ALA A 247 -1.19 3.63 -13.32
N VAL A 248 -2.25 2.86 -13.57
CA VAL A 248 -2.43 1.52 -13.00
C VAL A 248 -1.63 0.48 -13.79
N ALA A 249 -1.64 0.57 -15.13
CA ALA A 249 -0.89 -0.34 -16.00
C ALA A 249 0.63 -0.24 -15.81
N GLU A 250 1.15 0.94 -15.47
CA GLU A 250 2.57 1.16 -15.15
C GLU A 250 2.91 0.85 -13.68
N HIS A 251 1.95 0.42 -12.85
CA HIS A 251 2.23 0.04 -11.48
C HIS A 251 3.16 -1.19 -11.44
N PRO A 252 4.21 -1.22 -10.60
CA PRO A 252 5.21 -2.29 -10.63
C PRO A 252 4.64 -3.71 -10.51
N LEU A 253 3.69 -3.91 -9.59
CA LEU A 253 3.03 -5.22 -9.40
C LEU A 253 2.20 -5.66 -10.63
N VAL A 254 1.66 -4.71 -11.41
CA VAL A 254 0.93 -5.01 -12.65
C VAL A 254 1.91 -5.39 -13.75
N LEU A 255 3.05 -4.68 -13.84
CA LEU A 255 4.12 -5.01 -14.77
C LEU A 255 4.72 -6.39 -14.50
N GLU A 256 4.86 -6.79 -13.24
CA GLU A 256 5.28 -8.14 -12.83
C GLU A 256 4.29 -9.20 -13.36
N GLN A 257 2.98 -9.02 -13.16
CA GLN A 257 1.96 -9.93 -13.70
C GLN A 257 1.96 -9.95 -15.24
N GLN A 258 2.20 -8.81 -15.88
CA GLN A 258 2.31 -8.73 -17.34
C GLN A 258 3.49 -9.55 -17.87
N CYS A 259 4.66 -9.45 -17.24
CA CYS A 259 5.83 -10.22 -17.62
C CYS A 259 5.61 -11.73 -17.45
N LEU A 260 4.98 -12.12 -16.34
CA LEU A 260 4.61 -13.52 -16.12
C LEU A 260 3.63 -14.02 -17.21
N ALA A 261 2.60 -13.24 -17.53
CA ALA A 261 1.61 -13.60 -18.54
C ALA A 261 2.17 -13.66 -19.96
N LEU A 262 3.09 -12.75 -20.33
CA LEU A 262 3.82 -12.79 -21.60
C LEU A 262 4.58 -14.09 -21.76
N ALA A 263 5.35 -14.47 -20.73
CA ALA A 263 6.17 -15.66 -20.79
C ALA A 263 5.33 -16.95 -20.83
N LYS A 264 4.23 -17.00 -20.07
CA LYS A 264 3.30 -18.13 -20.09
C LYS A 264 2.46 -18.20 -21.37
N SER A 265 2.46 -17.14 -22.17
CA SER A 265 1.90 -17.09 -23.53
C SER A 265 2.94 -17.40 -24.62
N GLY A 266 4.17 -17.75 -24.24
CA GLY A 266 5.24 -18.22 -25.13
C GLY A 266 6.38 -17.24 -25.38
N ASP A 267 6.26 -15.96 -25.00
CA ASP A 267 7.31 -14.96 -25.19
C ASP A 267 8.23 -14.87 -23.95
N VAL A 268 9.04 -15.92 -23.75
CA VAL A 268 9.92 -16.04 -22.57
C VAL A 268 11.04 -15.00 -22.62
N ALA A 269 11.66 -14.81 -23.79
CA ALA A 269 12.75 -13.87 -23.97
C ALA A 269 12.29 -12.41 -23.83
N GLY A 270 11.15 -12.04 -24.43
CA GLY A 270 10.57 -10.71 -24.27
C GLY A 270 10.17 -10.42 -22.83
N ALA A 271 9.64 -11.42 -22.11
CA ALA A 271 9.36 -11.29 -20.69
C ALA A 271 10.62 -11.08 -19.84
N ALA A 272 11.71 -11.81 -20.12
CA ALA A 272 12.99 -11.64 -19.43
C ALA A 272 13.56 -10.22 -19.66
N ALA A 273 13.57 -9.75 -20.91
CA ALA A 273 14.02 -8.40 -21.25
C ALA A 273 13.18 -7.32 -20.55
N ARG A 274 11.86 -7.51 -20.50
CA ARG A 274 10.96 -6.59 -19.81
C ARG A 274 11.16 -6.58 -18.29
N LEU A 275 11.42 -7.74 -17.68
CA LEU A 275 11.74 -7.83 -16.24
C LEU A 275 13.03 -7.09 -15.91
N VAL A 276 14.07 -7.17 -16.75
CA VAL A 276 15.30 -6.37 -16.58
C VAL A 276 14.97 -4.87 -16.55
N ALA A 277 14.19 -4.38 -17.52
CA ALA A 277 13.78 -2.97 -17.56
C ALA A 277 12.92 -2.55 -16.34
N VAL A 278 12.06 -3.45 -15.83
CA VAL A 278 11.28 -3.20 -14.61
C VAL A 278 12.20 -3.10 -13.39
N ILE A 279 13.19 -3.99 -13.26
CA ILE A 279 14.17 -3.97 -12.16
C ILE A 279 15.03 -2.70 -12.23
N GLU A 280 15.50 -2.31 -13.41
CA GLU A 280 16.26 -1.07 -13.60
C GLU A 280 15.46 0.18 -13.18
N ARG A 281 14.16 0.22 -13.47
CA ARG A 281 13.29 1.38 -13.16
C ARG A 281 12.80 1.40 -11.71
N HIS A 282 12.50 0.24 -11.13
CA HIS A 282 11.76 0.14 -9.86
C HIS A 282 12.55 -0.56 -8.74
N GLY A 283 13.79 -0.98 -9.01
CA GLY A 283 14.65 -1.66 -8.08
C GLY A 283 14.41 -3.16 -7.99
N GLU A 284 15.34 -3.83 -7.33
CA GLU A 284 15.29 -5.26 -7.05
C GLU A 284 14.29 -5.59 -5.95
N THR A 285 13.55 -6.68 -6.13
CA THR A 285 12.78 -7.35 -5.08
C THR A 285 12.96 -8.86 -5.25
N SER A 286 12.74 -9.61 -4.18
CA SER A 286 12.75 -11.08 -4.23
C SER A 286 11.83 -11.61 -5.34
N GLU A 287 10.59 -11.11 -5.44
CA GLU A 287 9.63 -11.49 -6.49
C GLU A 287 10.14 -11.20 -7.91
N ARG A 288 10.65 -9.99 -8.20
CA ARG A 288 11.11 -9.63 -9.55
C ARG A 288 12.30 -10.48 -9.99
N LEU A 289 13.23 -10.70 -9.08
CA LEU A 289 14.41 -11.52 -9.31
C LEU A 289 14.03 -13.00 -9.42
N GLY A 290 13.06 -13.47 -8.64
CA GLY A 290 12.47 -14.80 -8.78
C GLY A 290 11.80 -15.01 -10.14
N LEU A 291 11.02 -14.04 -10.61
CA LEU A 291 10.40 -14.06 -11.94
C LEU A 291 11.45 -14.09 -13.04
N LEU A 292 12.49 -13.25 -12.94
CA LEU A 292 13.59 -13.17 -13.90
C LEU A 292 14.39 -14.48 -13.94
N GLY A 293 14.79 -15.00 -12.78
CA GLY A 293 15.44 -16.30 -12.65
C GLY A 293 14.60 -17.42 -13.25
N GLY A 294 13.27 -17.37 -13.06
CA GLY A 294 12.33 -18.30 -13.66
C GLY A 294 12.27 -18.22 -15.18
N ARG A 295 12.44 -17.03 -15.78
CA ARG A 295 12.53 -16.88 -17.24
C ARG A 295 13.85 -17.44 -17.77
N TYR A 296 14.97 -17.13 -17.13
CA TYR A 296 16.27 -17.68 -17.53
C TYR A 296 16.35 -19.20 -17.36
N LYS A 297 15.77 -19.75 -16.29
CA LYS A 297 15.63 -21.20 -16.11
C LYS A 297 14.81 -21.85 -17.23
N GLN A 298 13.75 -21.19 -17.72
CA GLN A 298 12.99 -21.68 -18.86
C GLN A 298 13.82 -21.63 -20.16
N LEU A 299 14.52 -20.53 -20.42
CA LEU A 299 15.44 -20.42 -21.57
C LEU A 299 16.58 -21.44 -21.50
N TRP A 300 17.09 -21.75 -20.32
CA TRP A 300 18.08 -22.81 -20.10
C TRP A 300 17.56 -24.19 -20.51
N ARG A 301 16.30 -24.51 -20.20
CA ARG A 301 15.67 -25.78 -20.60
C ARG A 301 15.39 -25.85 -22.10
N GLU A 302 15.03 -24.73 -22.72
CA GLU A 302 14.68 -24.63 -24.13
C GLU A 302 15.91 -24.51 -25.05
N ALA A 303 17.06 -24.08 -24.52
CA ALA A 303 18.29 -23.91 -25.28
C ALA A 303 18.83 -25.23 -25.83
N THR A 304 19.05 -25.27 -27.14
CA THR A 304 19.66 -26.40 -27.86
C THR A 304 21.18 -26.25 -27.99
N ASP A 305 21.69 -25.02 -28.00
CA ASP A 305 23.12 -24.72 -28.01
C ASP A 305 23.73 -24.79 -26.60
N ALA A 306 24.90 -25.40 -26.48
CA ALA A 306 25.55 -25.64 -25.20
C ALA A 306 26.07 -24.33 -24.54
N ALA A 307 26.52 -23.36 -25.33
CA ALA A 307 27.01 -22.08 -24.81
C ALA A 307 25.84 -21.21 -24.33
N GLU A 308 24.75 -21.16 -25.09
CA GLU A 308 23.50 -20.51 -24.66
C GLU A 308 22.92 -21.17 -23.43
N ARG A 309 22.89 -22.50 -23.39
CA ARG A 309 22.42 -23.25 -22.23
C ARG A 309 23.23 -22.90 -20.98
N ARG A 310 24.56 -22.88 -21.07
CA ARG A 310 25.43 -22.46 -19.95
C ARG A 310 25.14 -21.02 -19.53
N ARG A 311 25.04 -20.09 -20.48
CA ARG A 311 24.76 -18.68 -20.20
C ARG A 311 23.43 -18.50 -19.46
N TYR A 312 22.35 -19.14 -19.90
CA TYR A 312 21.06 -19.01 -19.25
C TYR A 312 21.02 -19.66 -17.87
N LEU A 313 21.77 -20.75 -17.67
CA LEU A 313 21.94 -21.34 -16.35
C LEU A 313 22.61 -20.36 -15.38
N ASP A 314 23.71 -19.74 -15.79
CA ASP A 314 24.44 -18.77 -14.96
C ASP A 314 23.57 -17.53 -14.65
N LEU A 315 22.82 -17.03 -15.64
CA LEU A 315 21.89 -15.92 -15.44
C LEU A 315 20.72 -16.28 -14.50
N ALA A 316 20.21 -17.51 -14.57
CA ALA A 316 19.18 -17.97 -13.66
C ALA A 316 19.69 -18.05 -12.22
N ILE A 317 20.91 -18.57 -12.02
CA ILE A 317 21.56 -18.65 -10.71
C ILE A 317 21.78 -17.25 -10.14
N ASP A 318 22.38 -16.31 -10.90
CA ASP A 318 22.60 -14.93 -10.43
C ASP A 318 21.30 -14.26 -9.96
N ALA A 319 20.24 -14.35 -10.79
CA ALA A 319 18.97 -13.74 -10.46
C ALA A 319 18.36 -14.36 -9.18
N TYR A 320 18.38 -15.68 -9.04
CA TYR A 320 17.83 -16.34 -7.85
C TYR A 320 18.69 -16.14 -6.59
N GLU A 321 20.01 -16.06 -6.71
CA GLU A 321 20.92 -15.72 -5.61
C GLU A 321 20.60 -14.31 -5.08
N ARG A 322 20.53 -13.32 -5.97
CA ARG A 322 20.15 -11.94 -5.61
C ARG A 322 18.75 -11.88 -5.01
N GLY A 323 17.80 -12.63 -5.57
CA GLY A 323 16.43 -12.70 -5.05
C GLY A 323 16.39 -13.25 -3.62
N THR A 324 17.17 -14.29 -3.36
CA THR A 324 17.31 -14.89 -2.02
C THR A 324 17.89 -13.89 -1.01
N GLN A 325 18.90 -13.11 -1.42
CA GLN A 325 19.50 -12.10 -0.53
C GLN A 325 18.59 -10.90 -0.30
N ALA A 326 17.68 -10.60 -1.24
CA ALA A 326 16.73 -9.50 -1.09
C ALA A 326 15.69 -9.77 0.02
N ASP A 327 15.24 -11.02 0.20
CA ASP A 327 14.41 -11.43 1.34
C ASP A 327 14.57 -12.92 1.66
N LEU A 328 15.27 -13.23 2.76
CA LEU A 328 15.47 -14.60 3.24
C LEU A 328 14.18 -15.29 3.75
N ASN A 329 13.09 -14.55 3.93
CA ASN A 329 11.78 -15.14 4.26
C ASN A 329 10.98 -15.54 3.01
N ASP A 330 11.29 -14.94 1.86
CA ASP A 330 10.71 -15.37 0.59
C ASP A 330 11.51 -16.56 0.07
N TYR A 331 10.92 -17.74 0.24
CA TYR A 331 11.56 -19.00 -0.10
C TYR A 331 11.55 -19.29 -1.61
N TYR A 332 10.80 -18.52 -2.42
CA TYR A 332 10.64 -18.85 -3.84
C TYR A 332 11.96 -18.80 -4.61
N PRO A 333 12.77 -17.73 -4.56
CA PRO A 333 14.08 -17.74 -5.22
C PRO A 333 15.01 -18.83 -4.70
N ALA A 334 15.12 -18.94 -3.38
CA ALA A 334 16.01 -19.89 -2.70
C ALA A 334 15.70 -21.34 -3.10
N SER A 335 14.42 -21.67 -3.25
CA SER A 335 13.96 -23.03 -3.59
C SER A 335 14.39 -23.53 -4.97
N ASN A 336 14.71 -22.62 -5.89
CA ASN A 336 15.13 -22.97 -7.24
C ASN A 336 16.63 -23.26 -7.34
N LEU A 337 17.44 -22.70 -6.42
CA LEU A 337 18.90 -22.74 -6.49
C LEU A 337 19.53 -24.14 -6.37
N PRO A 338 19.07 -25.07 -5.49
CA PRO A 338 19.74 -26.37 -5.37
C PRO A 338 19.72 -27.18 -6.67
N LEU A 339 18.61 -27.11 -7.44
CA LEU A 339 18.51 -27.75 -8.74
C LEU A 339 19.53 -27.16 -9.72
N LEU A 340 19.63 -25.83 -9.77
CA LEU A 340 20.50 -25.12 -10.70
C LEU A 340 21.98 -25.31 -10.38
N TYR A 341 22.36 -25.28 -9.09
CA TYR A 341 23.73 -25.59 -8.67
C TYR A 341 24.13 -27.03 -9.05
N ARG A 342 23.26 -28.01 -8.82
CA ARG A 342 23.53 -29.40 -9.26
C ARG A 342 23.66 -29.51 -10.78
N ALA A 343 22.83 -28.79 -11.52
CA ALA A 343 22.89 -28.75 -12.98
C ALA A 343 24.18 -28.07 -13.50
N ARG A 344 24.69 -27.07 -12.79
CA ARG A 344 25.95 -26.39 -13.13
C ARG A 344 27.17 -27.28 -12.81
N GLY A 345 27.15 -27.95 -11.66
CA GLY A 345 28.15 -28.96 -11.29
C GLY A 345 29.56 -28.41 -11.12
N ALA A 346 29.72 -27.13 -10.77
CA ALA A 346 31.02 -26.54 -10.48
C ALA A 346 31.53 -26.94 -9.09
N ASP A 347 32.83 -26.75 -8.86
CA ASP A 347 33.43 -26.97 -7.53
C ASP A 347 32.73 -26.10 -6.47
N GLY A 348 32.19 -26.74 -5.43
CA GLY A 348 31.45 -26.08 -4.34
C GLY A 348 29.92 -26.02 -4.52
N ASP A 349 29.38 -26.31 -5.71
CA ASP A 349 27.93 -26.25 -5.97
C ASP A 349 27.13 -27.22 -5.09
N ALA A 350 27.69 -28.38 -4.75
CA ALA A 350 27.05 -29.33 -3.84
C ALA A 350 26.87 -28.75 -2.43
N ALA A 351 27.83 -27.96 -1.94
CA ALA A 351 27.74 -27.29 -0.65
C ALA A 351 26.74 -26.13 -0.69
N LEU A 352 26.81 -25.29 -1.73
CA LEU A 352 25.84 -24.20 -1.94
C LEU A 352 24.39 -24.72 -2.03
N ALA A 353 24.19 -25.84 -2.72
CA ALA A 353 22.89 -26.51 -2.81
C ALA A 353 22.38 -26.96 -1.45
N ALA A 354 23.23 -27.50 -0.57
CA ALA A 354 22.84 -27.91 0.78
C ALA A 354 22.50 -26.71 1.68
N ASP A 355 23.32 -25.66 1.64
CA ASP A 355 23.15 -24.46 2.46
C ASP A 355 21.83 -23.74 2.14
N VAL A 356 21.57 -23.47 0.86
CA VAL A 356 20.34 -22.78 0.45
C VAL A 356 19.09 -23.64 0.72
N GLN A 357 19.24 -24.96 0.73
CA GLN A 357 18.16 -25.87 1.09
C GLN A 357 17.75 -25.73 2.56
N ALA A 358 18.73 -25.55 3.46
CA ALA A 358 18.46 -25.32 4.87
C ALA A 358 17.71 -23.99 5.07
N VAL A 359 18.13 -22.93 4.37
CA VAL A 359 17.45 -21.63 4.37
C VAL A 359 16.01 -21.76 3.86
N THR A 360 15.81 -22.42 2.71
CA THR A 360 14.49 -22.65 2.11
C THR A 360 13.55 -23.36 3.07
N MET A 361 14.00 -24.46 3.67
CA MET A 361 13.18 -25.23 4.63
C MET A 361 12.85 -24.43 5.89
N ALA A 362 13.77 -23.60 6.38
CA ALA A 362 13.53 -22.73 7.53
C ALA A 362 12.46 -21.66 7.22
N ALA A 363 12.52 -21.05 6.04
CA ALA A 363 11.53 -20.10 5.56
C ALA A 363 10.16 -20.77 5.39
N CYS A 364 10.07 -21.91 4.71
CA CYS A 364 8.80 -22.67 4.56
C CYS A 364 8.16 -23.02 5.91
N ARG A 365 8.93 -23.52 6.88
CA ARG A 365 8.43 -23.86 8.22
C ARG A 365 7.90 -22.62 8.96
N ARG A 366 8.58 -21.47 8.83
CA ARG A 366 8.13 -20.20 9.41
C ARG A 366 6.81 -19.75 8.78
N THR A 367 6.69 -19.88 7.47
CA THR A 367 5.47 -19.55 6.71
C THR A 367 4.29 -20.41 7.20
N LEU A 368 4.45 -21.74 7.32
CA LEU A 368 3.43 -22.61 7.92
C LEU A 368 3.07 -22.24 9.36
N ALA A 369 4.08 -21.97 10.21
CA ALA A 369 3.86 -21.62 11.62
C ALA A 369 3.08 -20.31 11.81
N ARG A 370 3.19 -19.38 10.86
CA ARG A 370 2.42 -18.12 10.86
C ARG A 370 0.97 -18.31 10.39
N GLY A 371 0.60 -19.50 9.92
CA GLY A 371 -0.72 -19.76 9.36
C GLY A 371 -1.00 -18.95 8.09
N SER A 372 0.04 -18.58 7.33
CA SER A 372 -0.19 -17.95 6.03
C SER A 372 -0.89 -18.94 5.12
N GLY A 373 -1.97 -18.53 4.47
CA GLY A 373 -2.63 -19.31 3.41
C GLY A 373 -1.82 -19.36 2.10
N ASP A 374 -0.49 -19.43 2.21
CA ASP A 374 0.40 -19.53 1.05
C ASP A 374 0.44 -20.98 0.56
N GLU A 375 -0.17 -21.18 -0.60
CA GLU A 375 -0.40 -22.47 -1.22
C GLU A 375 0.85 -23.06 -1.90
N TRP A 376 1.97 -22.32 -1.97
CA TRP A 376 3.23 -22.82 -2.56
C TRP A 376 4.10 -23.57 -1.58
N VAL A 377 3.92 -23.38 -0.27
CA VAL A 377 4.87 -23.83 0.76
C VAL A 377 5.09 -25.34 0.72
N ARG A 378 4.01 -26.11 0.64
CA ARG A 378 4.10 -27.59 0.61
C ARG A 378 4.68 -28.10 -0.71
N SER A 379 4.39 -27.45 -1.83
CA SER A 379 4.99 -27.76 -3.14
C SER A 379 6.49 -27.47 -3.16
N THR A 380 6.93 -26.39 -2.51
CA THR A 380 8.36 -26.10 -2.32
C THR A 380 9.03 -27.14 -1.43
N MET A 381 8.42 -27.48 -0.29
CA MET A 381 8.96 -28.52 0.60
C MET A 381 9.06 -29.88 -0.10
N LEU A 382 8.07 -30.23 -0.94
CA LEU A 382 8.08 -31.43 -1.77
C LEU A 382 9.29 -31.43 -2.73
N SER A 383 9.56 -30.29 -3.38
CA SER A 383 10.73 -30.13 -4.25
C SER A 383 12.04 -30.36 -3.49
N MET A 384 12.13 -29.89 -2.25
CA MET A 384 13.31 -30.13 -1.41
C MET A 384 13.48 -31.62 -1.05
N ALA A 385 12.38 -32.34 -0.80
CA ALA A 385 12.44 -33.79 -0.54
C ALA A 385 12.97 -34.56 -1.75
N PHE A 386 12.49 -34.24 -2.95
CA PHE A 386 12.99 -34.83 -4.21
C PHE A 386 14.49 -34.59 -4.41
N GLN A 387 14.94 -33.35 -4.19
CA GLN A 387 16.36 -33.00 -4.34
C GLN A 387 17.27 -33.68 -3.29
N ARG A 388 16.73 -34.05 -2.13
CA ARG A 388 17.44 -34.82 -1.09
C ARG A 388 17.43 -36.32 -1.30
N GLY A 389 16.58 -36.84 -2.18
CA GLY A 389 16.34 -38.28 -2.26
C GLY A 389 15.48 -38.83 -1.12
N ASP A 390 14.75 -37.97 -0.40
CA ASP A 390 13.91 -38.39 0.74
C ASP A 390 12.54 -38.88 0.24
N VAL A 391 12.47 -40.15 -0.15
CA VAL A 391 11.27 -40.79 -0.71
C VAL A 391 10.10 -40.78 0.29
N ALA A 392 10.38 -40.92 1.59
CA ALA A 392 9.34 -40.95 2.61
C ALA A 392 8.68 -39.58 2.76
N ALA A 393 9.48 -38.52 2.92
CA ALA A 393 8.96 -37.16 2.99
C ALA A 393 8.28 -36.74 1.67
N ALA A 394 8.81 -37.16 0.52
CA ALA A 394 8.20 -36.88 -0.78
C ALA A 394 6.77 -37.45 -0.89
N ARG A 395 6.54 -38.69 -0.45
CA ARG A 395 5.19 -39.29 -0.42
C ARG A 395 4.22 -38.54 0.48
N GLU A 396 4.64 -38.20 1.69
CA GLU A 396 3.80 -37.48 2.65
C GLU A 396 3.41 -36.09 2.11
N LEU A 397 4.38 -35.36 1.57
CA LEU A 397 4.16 -34.02 1.01
C LEU A 397 3.34 -34.06 -0.28
N ALA A 398 3.51 -35.07 -1.14
CA ALA A 398 2.70 -35.26 -2.33
C ALA A 398 1.22 -35.47 -1.98
N ALA A 399 0.92 -36.32 -1.00
CA ALA A 399 -0.45 -36.51 -0.50
C ALA A 399 -1.06 -35.21 0.06
N ALA A 400 -0.27 -34.42 0.78
CA ALA A 400 -0.71 -33.13 1.30
C ALA A 400 -1.00 -32.11 0.18
N VAL A 401 -0.12 -32.02 -0.84
CA VAL A 401 -0.33 -31.15 -2.01
C VAL A 401 -1.57 -31.55 -2.80
N ALA A 402 -1.81 -32.86 -2.96
CA ALA A 402 -3.01 -33.38 -3.62
C ALA A 402 -4.30 -32.96 -2.87
N LEU A 403 -4.29 -33.04 -1.54
CA LEU A 403 -5.42 -32.66 -0.70
C LEU A 403 -5.74 -31.16 -0.79
N GLU A 404 -4.73 -30.31 -0.94
CA GLU A 404 -4.89 -28.86 -1.04
C GLU A 404 -5.51 -28.39 -2.36
N GLY A 405 -5.43 -29.20 -3.42
CA GLY A 405 -6.01 -28.87 -4.71
C GLY A 405 -5.34 -27.66 -5.38
N ALA A 406 -4.01 -27.66 -5.46
CA ALA A 406 -3.25 -26.59 -6.10
C ALA A 406 -3.73 -26.31 -7.54
N VAL A 407 -3.77 -25.04 -7.94
CA VAL A 407 -4.14 -24.66 -9.31
C VAL A 407 -3.16 -25.29 -10.31
N ALA A 408 -3.69 -25.92 -11.37
CA ALA A 408 -2.96 -26.78 -12.29
C ALA A 408 -1.61 -26.22 -12.80
N TRP A 409 -1.53 -24.94 -13.14
CA TRP A 409 -0.29 -24.34 -13.64
C TRP A 409 0.85 -24.32 -12.60
N ARG A 410 0.51 -24.26 -11.31
CA ARG A 410 1.46 -24.27 -10.19
C ARG A 410 2.02 -25.66 -9.97
N LEU A 411 1.14 -26.65 -9.95
CA LEU A 411 1.55 -28.06 -9.90
C LEU A 411 2.43 -28.40 -11.11
N GLY A 412 2.04 -27.97 -12.32
CA GLY A 412 2.81 -28.25 -13.53
C GLY A 412 4.22 -27.65 -13.51
N THR A 413 4.40 -26.48 -12.89
CA THR A 413 5.74 -25.89 -12.71
C THR A 413 6.59 -26.72 -11.73
N THR A 414 5.98 -27.15 -10.63
CA THR A 414 6.64 -27.99 -9.62
C THR A 414 7.04 -29.34 -10.20
N VAL A 415 6.12 -30.04 -10.86
CA VAL A 415 6.33 -31.36 -11.48
C VAL A 415 7.48 -31.34 -12.48
N GLN A 416 7.63 -30.26 -13.27
CA GLN A 416 8.76 -30.16 -14.19
C GLN A 416 10.11 -30.11 -13.47
N ASP A 417 10.18 -29.47 -12.30
CA ASP A 417 11.39 -29.46 -11.47
C ASP A 417 11.64 -30.82 -10.81
N LEU A 418 10.57 -31.53 -10.41
CA LEU A 418 10.67 -32.88 -9.85
C LEU A 418 11.21 -33.87 -10.88
N ARG A 419 10.81 -33.78 -12.15
CA ARG A 419 11.37 -34.57 -13.27
C ARG A 419 12.88 -34.41 -13.39
N ASP A 420 13.35 -33.16 -13.38
CA ASP A 420 14.79 -32.88 -13.47
C ASP A 420 15.53 -33.44 -12.24
N ALA A 421 14.93 -33.35 -11.05
CA ALA A 421 15.50 -33.93 -9.84
C ALA A 421 15.59 -35.47 -9.91
N VAL A 422 14.55 -36.16 -10.41
CA VAL A 422 14.57 -37.63 -10.60
C VAL A 422 15.63 -38.04 -11.62
N ALA A 423 15.73 -37.32 -12.75
CA ALA A 423 16.71 -37.60 -13.79
C ALA A 423 18.17 -37.44 -13.28
N GLY A 424 18.39 -36.55 -12.32
CA GLY A 424 19.68 -36.33 -11.68
C GLY A 424 20.00 -37.25 -10.49
N GLN A 425 19.15 -38.22 -10.14
CA GLN A 425 19.41 -39.13 -9.01
C GLN A 425 20.36 -40.27 -9.38
N GLU A 426 21.45 -40.36 -8.63
CA GLU A 426 22.50 -41.38 -8.80
C GLU A 426 22.09 -42.75 -8.23
N ASP A 427 21.35 -42.77 -7.12
CA ASP A 427 20.88 -44.02 -6.50
C ASP A 427 19.62 -44.55 -7.20
N ASP A 428 19.73 -45.76 -7.78
CA ASP A 428 18.66 -46.40 -8.54
C ASP A 428 17.38 -46.66 -7.73
N ALA A 429 17.53 -47.03 -6.45
CA ALA A 429 16.39 -47.31 -5.57
C ALA A 429 15.65 -46.03 -5.18
N VAL A 430 16.42 -44.97 -4.86
CA VAL A 430 15.87 -43.63 -4.61
C VAL A 430 15.20 -43.08 -5.87
N ARG A 431 15.85 -43.21 -7.03
CA ARG A 431 15.30 -42.77 -8.32
C ARG A 431 13.97 -43.46 -8.64
N ALA A 432 13.89 -44.79 -8.48
CA ALA A 432 12.65 -45.54 -8.66
C ALA A 432 11.56 -45.11 -7.65
N GLY A 433 11.94 -44.89 -6.39
CA GLY A 433 11.02 -44.43 -5.35
C GLY A 433 10.41 -43.07 -5.63
N LEU A 434 11.23 -42.09 -6.05
CA LEU A 434 10.77 -40.75 -6.41
C LEU A 434 9.99 -40.72 -7.73
N ALA A 435 10.36 -41.55 -8.71
CA ALA A 435 9.62 -41.68 -9.96
C ALA A 435 8.17 -42.12 -9.72
N ALA A 436 7.95 -43.08 -8.81
CA ALA A 436 6.60 -43.49 -8.45
C ALA A 436 5.76 -42.35 -7.83
N VAL A 437 6.37 -41.51 -6.98
CA VAL A 437 5.69 -40.32 -6.41
C VAL A 437 5.37 -39.30 -7.49
N LEU A 438 6.27 -39.13 -8.46
CA LEU A 438 6.08 -38.23 -9.57
C LEU A 438 4.91 -38.67 -10.48
N ASP A 439 4.78 -39.97 -10.74
CA ASP A 439 3.67 -40.53 -11.53
C ASP A 439 2.31 -40.23 -10.87
N GLU A 440 2.21 -40.38 -9.55
CA GLU A 440 1.00 -40.03 -8.78
C GLU A 440 0.63 -38.53 -8.90
N LEU A 441 1.62 -37.65 -8.96
CA LEU A 441 1.40 -36.21 -9.12
C LEU A 441 1.01 -35.84 -10.57
N ASP A 442 1.53 -36.57 -11.55
CA ASP A 442 1.19 -36.37 -12.96
C ASP A 442 -0.27 -36.70 -13.26
N ASP A 443 -0.86 -37.69 -12.57
CA ASP A 443 -2.28 -38.02 -12.67
C ASP A 443 -3.21 -36.90 -12.18
N LEU A 444 -2.70 -35.96 -11.38
CA LEU A 444 -3.45 -34.79 -10.90
C LEU A 444 -3.44 -33.62 -11.90
N LEU A 445 -2.54 -33.62 -12.88
CA LEU A 445 -2.50 -32.59 -13.90
C LEU A 445 -3.62 -32.82 -14.93
N PRO A 446 -4.24 -31.76 -15.46
CA PRO A 446 -5.19 -31.91 -16.56
C PRO A 446 -4.50 -32.61 -17.72
N GLN A 447 -5.05 -33.75 -18.17
CA GLN A 447 -4.55 -34.40 -19.37
C GLN A 447 -4.61 -33.41 -20.53
N GLN A 448 -3.47 -33.16 -21.18
CA GLN A 448 -3.44 -32.33 -22.37
C GLN A 448 -4.37 -32.96 -23.41
N VAL A 449 -5.49 -32.30 -23.71
CA VAL A 449 -6.27 -32.64 -24.89
C VAL A 449 -5.33 -32.44 -26.08
N ALA A 450 -4.91 -33.54 -26.70
CA ALA A 450 -4.11 -33.52 -27.91
C ALA A 450 -4.81 -32.60 -28.93
N GLY A 451 -4.26 -31.40 -29.14
CA GLY A 451 -4.75 -30.46 -30.12
C GLY A 451 -4.66 -31.13 -31.49
N GLY A 452 -5.80 -31.61 -31.97
CA GLY A 452 -5.95 -32.18 -33.30
C GLY A 452 -5.47 -31.17 -34.33
N GLY A 453 -4.29 -31.43 -34.90
CA GLY A 453 -3.84 -30.76 -36.09
C GLY A 453 -4.77 -31.11 -37.24
N ALA A 454 -5.77 -30.27 -37.48
CA ALA A 454 -6.41 -30.17 -38.77
C ALA A 454 -5.81 -28.96 -39.49
N ARG A 455 -4.79 -29.22 -40.32
CA ARG A 455 -4.41 -28.33 -41.42
C ARG A 455 -5.65 -28.10 -42.29
N ARG A 456 -6.06 -26.85 -42.47
CA ARG A 456 -6.57 -26.32 -43.75
C ARG A 456 -6.15 -24.87 -43.88
#